data_AF-A0A2E3W209-F1
#
_entry.id   AF-A0A2E3W209-F1
#
_cell.length_a   1.000
_cell.length_b   1.000
_cell.length_c   1.000
_cell.angle_alpha   90.00
_cell.angle_beta   90.00
_cell.angle_gamma   90.00
#
_symmetry.space_group_name_H-M   'P 1'
#
loop_
_entity.id
_entity.type
_entity.pdbx_description
1 polymer ?
#
loop_
_entity_poly.entity_id
_entity_poly.type
_entity_poly.pdbx_seq_one_letter_code
_entity_poly.pdbx_strand_id
1 'polypeptide(L)'
;MKILAAIILFITCAQAREERYLGRSARGVLMGDAYTAVADDEYTLFYNPAILGRHEGFSFWPIDPSITVTNPMKVDLDSFSNLGSDPSDIAGALMDVPIHIGFGAAPGFKMGRFGLNAIVNYNSNLNLQNQVTPMLDIDYRYDRGFIMGYGFPLKKGLSVGFATKYLKRESIFGTYNLTSPTVIDAFASGEIQDIFSALGKVNADGWGFDFGLDYQEKSGPQTFSFGLAMLDVYTKLSTESNPDDREVQPQPMQVNLGGAWNVEVGPGIDFTLSGDLRNLEQQMDFMRRVRLGVEFGLTPALSVMGGLNAGQYSYGLKLNSGIMKIYAGIYSYDIGETLGQQKSERAVIYLSMLDFTFDG
;
A
#
# COMPACT_ATOMS: atom_id res chain seq x y z
N MET A 1 -36.44 -18.08 5.91
CA MET A 1 -35.34 -18.61 5.06
C MET A 1 -35.39 -18.02 3.64
N LYS A 2 -35.40 -16.68 3.50
CA LYS A 2 -35.43 -15.98 2.19
C LYS A 2 -34.65 -14.64 2.22
N ILE A 3 -33.59 -14.55 3.02
CA ILE A 3 -32.73 -13.34 3.11
C ILE A 3 -31.24 -13.67 2.89
N LEU A 4 -30.87 -14.95 2.68
CA LEU A 4 -29.47 -15.35 2.53
C LEU A 4 -28.93 -15.33 1.08
N ALA A 5 -29.69 -14.82 0.12
CA ALA A 5 -29.38 -14.97 -1.32
C ALA A 5 -28.81 -13.70 -2.00
N ALA A 6 -28.43 -12.67 -1.24
CA ALA A 6 -28.04 -11.37 -1.80
C ALA A 6 -26.54 -11.02 -1.66
N ILE A 7 -25.66 -12.01 -1.45
CA ILE A 7 -24.21 -11.82 -1.57
C ILE A 7 -23.74 -12.68 -2.75
N ILE A 8 -24.02 -12.20 -3.96
CA ILE A 8 -23.37 -12.72 -5.17
C ILE A 8 -22.03 -11.97 -5.25
N LEU A 9 -21.00 -12.58 -4.67
CA LEU A 9 -19.61 -12.20 -4.89
C LEU A 9 -19.27 -12.51 -6.35
N PHE A 10 -19.04 -11.47 -7.15
CA PHE A 10 -18.42 -11.62 -8.46
C PHE A 10 -16.97 -12.07 -8.24
N ILE A 11 -16.71 -13.35 -8.49
CA ILE A 11 -15.37 -13.93 -8.44
C ILE A 11 -14.66 -13.58 -9.75
N THR A 12 -13.63 -12.75 -9.68
CA THR A 12 -12.76 -12.46 -10.83
C THR A 12 -11.50 -13.31 -10.76
N CYS A 13 -11.12 -13.95 -11.87
CA CYS A 13 -9.79 -14.54 -12.04
C CYS A 13 -8.77 -13.41 -12.26
N ALA A 14 -7.96 -13.11 -11.25
CA ALA A 14 -6.82 -12.20 -11.42
C ALA A 14 -5.56 -13.02 -11.74
N GLN A 15 -4.83 -12.59 -12.77
CA GLN A 15 -3.46 -13.07 -13.01
C GLN A 15 -2.57 -12.54 -11.89
N ALA A 16 -1.79 -13.45 -11.31
CA ALA A 16 -1.02 -13.21 -10.12
C ALA A 16 0.16 -12.26 -10.37
N ARG A 17 0.07 -11.07 -9.79
CA ARG A 17 1.12 -10.04 -9.76
C ARG A 17 0.98 -9.24 -8.45
N GLU A 18 1.94 -8.40 -8.08
CA GLU A 18 1.90 -7.61 -6.83
C GLU A 18 0.52 -6.98 -6.61
N GLU A 19 -0.01 -7.16 -5.40
CA GLU A 19 -1.29 -6.60 -5.02
C GLU A 19 -1.25 -5.06 -5.08
N ARG A 20 -2.26 -4.46 -5.71
CA ARG A 20 -2.30 -3.02 -5.95
C ARG A 20 -3.03 -2.30 -4.84
N TYR A 21 -2.31 -1.38 -4.20
CA TYR A 21 -2.84 -0.50 -3.17
C TYR A 21 -2.78 0.97 -3.61
N LEU A 22 -3.69 1.79 -3.07
CA LEU A 22 -3.74 3.24 -3.31
C LEU A 22 -2.82 4.02 -2.35
N GLY A 23 -2.76 3.59 -1.10
CA GLY A 23 -1.89 4.10 -0.05
C GLY A 23 -1.67 2.99 0.97
N ARG A 24 -0.48 2.94 1.56
CA ARG A 24 -0.12 1.96 2.58
C ARG A 24 0.58 2.67 3.73
N SER A 25 0.20 2.32 4.95
CA SER A 25 0.87 2.82 6.14
C SER A 25 2.24 2.17 6.26
N ALA A 26 3.27 2.97 6.58
CA ALA A 26 4.59 2.41 6.90
C ALA A 26 4.51 1.50 8.14
N ARG A 27 3.73 1.88 9.15
CA ARG A 27 3.45 1.01 10.31
C ARG A 27 2.77 -0.29 9.88
N GLY A 28 1.73 -0.17 9.05
CA GLY A 28 1.01 -1.32 8.50
C GLY A 28 1.95 -2.31 7.79
N VAL A 29 2.74 -1.83 6.83
CA VAL A 29 3.69 -2.67 6.06
C VAL A 29 4.73 -3.34 6.95
N LEU A 30 5.24 -2.65 7.97
CA LEU A 30 6.22 -3.22 8.92
C LEU A 30 5.60 -4.25 9.86
N MET A 31 4.29 -4.17 10.12
CA MET A 31 3.48 -5.17 10.82
C MET A 31 2.86 -6.20 9.85
N GLY A 32 3.51 -6.50 8.73
CA GLY A 32 3.04 -7.54 7.80
C GLY A 32 1.76 -7.18 7.07
N ASP A 33 1.38 -5.90 7.09
CA ASP A 33 0.16 -5.34 6.50
C ASP A 33 -1.13 -5.93 7.11
N ALA A 34 -1.09 -6.44 8.34
CA ALA A 34 -2.26 -6.86 9.12
C ALA A 34 -2.88 -5.64 9.83
N TYR A 35 -3.58 -4.79 9.09
CA TYR A 35 -3.89 -3.43 9.53
C TYR A 35 -5.38 -3.06 9.42
N THR A 36 -6.23 -3.96 8.92
CA THR A 36 -7.68 -3.71 8.69
C THR A 36 -8.46 -3.37 9.97
N ALA A 37 -8.03 -3.89 11.13
CA ALA A 37 -8.65 -3.62 12.43
C ALA A 37 -7.83 -2.65 13.31
N VAL A 38 -6.61 -2.30 12.87
CA VAL A 38 -5.63 -1.50 13.63
C VAL A 38 -5.52 -0.08 13.11
N ALA A 39 -5.80 0.18 11.82
CA ALA A 39 -5.53 1.43 11.12
C ALA A 39 -6.17 2.69 11.74
N ASP A 40 -5.58 3.16 12.82
CA ASP A 40 -5.95 4.33 13.62
C ASP A 40 -5.11 5.57 13.28
N ASP A 41 -4.14 5.42 12.38
CA ASP A 41 -3.22 6.45 11.90
C ASP A 41 -3.78 7.25 10.71
N GLU A 42 -2.96 8.11 10.10
CA GLU A 42 -3.33 8.92 8.93
C GLU A 42 -3.85 8.09 7.74
N TYR A 43 -3.55 6.79 7.69
CA TYR A 43 -3.99 5.88 6.64
C TYR A 43 -5.32 5.19 6.94
N THR A 44 -6.05 5.54 8.01
CA THR A 44 -7.34 4.91 8.37
C THR A 44 -8.28 4.71 7.18
N LEU A 45 -8.48 5.75 6.36
CA LEU A 45 -9.39 5.72 5.23
C LEU A 45 -8.96 4.75 4.12
N PHE A 46 -7.66 4.44 4.02
CA PHE A 46 -7.10 3.53 3.00
C PHE A 46 -7.23 2.06 3.40
N TYR A 47 -7.51 1.77 4.68
CA TYR A 47 -7.62 0.42 5.22
C TYR A 47 -9.03 0.06 5.65
N ASN A 48 -9.67 0.90 6.47
CA ASN A 48 -11.03 0.68 6.95
C ASN A 48 -11.67 1.99 7.43
N PRO A 49 -12.60 2.60 6.65
CA PRO A 49 -13.22 3.87 7.03
C PRO A 49 -14.08 3.77 8.30
N ALA A 50 -14.48 2.58 8.76
CA ALA A 50 -15.28 2.44 9.98
C ALA A 50 -14.50 2.71 11.26
N ILE A 51 -13.17 2.60 11.22
CA ILE A 51 -12.30 2.93 12.37
C ILE A 51 -12.42 4.42 12.73
N LEU A 52 -12.78 5.31 11.79
CA LEU A 52 -13.10 6.70 12.10
C LEU A 52 -14.21 6.85 13.16
N GLY A 53 -15.08 5.84 13.33
CA GLY A 53 -16.11 5.85 14.37
C GLY A 53 -15.55 5.83 15.80
N ARG A 54 -14.29 5.37 15.97
CA ARG A 54 -13.55 5.38 17.24
C ARG A 54 -12.84 6.70 17.51
N HIS A 55 -12.57 7.49 16.47
CA HIS A 55 -11.81 8.73 16.60
C HIS A 55 -12.68 9.82 17.22
N GLU A 56 -12.13 10.49 18.22
CA GLU A 56 -12.71 11.64 18.89
C GLU A 56 -11.72 12.81 18.80
N GLY A 57 -12.21 14.05 18.89
CA GLY A 57 -11.35 15.23 18.84
C GLY A 57 -10.78 15.56 17.45
N PHE A 58 -9.54 16.05 17.38
CA PHE A 58 -8.92 16.52 16.13
C PHE A 58 -7.50 15.99 15.96
N SER A 59 -7.23 15.34 14.83
CA SER A 59 -5.88 14.91 14.43
C SER A 59 -5.46 15.58 13.13
N PHE A 60 -4.21 15.99 13.01
CA PHE A 60 -3.68 16.64 11.80
C PHE A 60 -2.26 16.18 11.49
N TRP A 61 -2.05 15.80 10.22
CA TRP A 61 -0.77 15.34 9.67
C TRP A 61 -0.47 16.13 8.41
N PRO A 62 0.16 17.31 8.51
CA PRO A 62 0.42 18.16 7.36
C PRO A 62 1.54 17.64 6.45
N ILE A 63 2.50 16.92 7.03
CA ILE A 63 3.71 16.45 6.34
C ILE A 63 4.01 15.02 6.79
N ASP A 64 3.77 14.06 5.91
CA ASP A 64 3.87 12.63 6.17
C ASP A 64 4.54 11.82 5.02
N PRO A 65 5.69 12.26 4.44
CA PRO A 65 6.31 11.55 3.35
C PRO A 65 6.79 10.15 3.75
N SER A 66 6.58 9.21 2.84
CA SER A 66 7.11 7.85 2.82
C SER A 66 7.97 7.66 1.59
N ILE A 67 9.13 7.05 1.76
CA ILE A 67 10.00 6.63 0.67
C ILE A 67 10.20 5.12 0.79
N THR A 68 9.99 4.41 -0.30
CA THR A 68 10.27 2.99 -0.42
C THR A 68 11.26 2.74 -1.55
N VAL A 69 12.25 1.91 -1.31
CA VAL A 69 13.27 1.58 -2.31
C VAL A 69 13.59 0.09 -2.24
N THR A 70 14.15 -0.48 -3.31
CA THR A 70 14.75 -1.82 -3.23
C THR A 70 15.77 -1.84 -2.09
N ASN A 71 15.77 -2.93 -1.32
CA ASN A 71 16.63 -3.07 -0.15
C ASN A 71 18.12 -2.94 -0.53
N PRO A 72 18.81 -1.86 -0.13
CA PRO A 72 20.21 -1.65 -0.49
C PRO A 72 21.17 -2.65 0.17
N MET A 73 20.72 -3.38 1.20
CA MET A 73 21.54 -4.42 1.86
C MET A 73 21.58 -5.74 1.06
N LYS A 74 20.75 -5.86 0.02
CA LYS A 74 20.60 -7.09 -0.77
C LYS A 74 21.00 -6.94 -2.22
N VAL A 75 21.03 -5.71 -2.69
CA VAL A 75 21.55 -5.39 -4.00
C VAL A 75 22.91 -4.78 -3.82
N ASP A 76 23.89 -5.28 -4.56
CA ASP A 76 25.22 -4.71 -4.58
C ASP A 76 25.15 -3.32 -5.22
N LEU A 77 25.12 -2.27 -4.39
CA LEU A 77 25.06 -0.90 -4.88
C LEU A 77 26.30 -0.54 -5.72
N ASP A 78 27.42 -1.22 -5.49
CA ASP A 78 28.65 -0.99 -6.25
C ASP A 78 28.51 -1.48 -7.69
N SER A 79 27.64 -2.46 -7.96
CA SER A 79 27.29 -2.91 -9.32
C SER A 79 26.59 -1.82 -10.14
N PHE A 80 25.89 -0.87 -9.50
CA PHE A 80 25.30 0.29 -10.18
C PHE A 80 26.27 1.47 -10.31
N SER A 81 27.30 1.55 -9.46
CA SER A 81 28.36 2.56 -9.62
C SER A 81 29.41 2.18 -10.66
N ASN A 82 29.54 0.88 -10.93
CA ASN A 82 30.44 0.31 -11.95
C ASN A 82 29.69 -0.09 -13.22
N LEU A 83 28.61 0.63 -13.55
CA LEU A 83 27.98 0.51 -14.86
C LEU A 83 28.99 1.02 -15.89
N GLY A 84 29.73 0.10 -16.51
CA GLY A 84 30.59 0.40 -17.65
C GLY A 84 29.78 1.05 -18.78
N SER A 85 30.47 1.61 -19.77
CA SER A 85 29.82 2.16 -20.97
C SER A 85 29.20 1.08 -21.87
N ASP A 86 29.42 -0.20 -21.57
CA ASP A 86 28.94 -1.33 -22.36
C ASP A 86 27.53 -1.77 -21.90
N PRO A 87 26.54 -1.81 -22.81
CA PRO A 87 25.16 -2.23 -22.50
C PRO A 87 25.04 -3.62 -21.86
N SER A 88 26.03 -4.50 -22.05
CA SER A 88 26.09 -5.83 -21.44
C SER A 88 26.34 -5.79 -19.93
N ASP A 89 27.13 -4.83 -19.46
CA ASP A 89 27.45 -4.69 -18.03
C ASP A 89 26.25 -4.14 -17.28
N ILE A 90 25.51 -3.22 -17.92
CA ILE A 90 24.24 -2.68 -17.43
C ILE A 90 23.17 -3.78 -17.38
N ALA A 91 23.04 -4.57 -18.43
CA ALA A 91 22.11 -5.70 -18.43
C ALA A 91 22.49 -6.75 -17.36
N GLY A 92 23.77 -7.04 -17.18
CA GLY A 92 24.26 -7.98 -16.16
C GLY A 92 23.95 -7.55 -14.73
N ALA A 93 24.08 -6.27 -14.41
CA ALA A 93 23.78 -5.74 -13.07
C ALA A 93 22.27 -5.63 -12.79
N LEU A 94 21.45 -5.44 -13.82
CA LEU A 94 20.00 -5.22 -13.71
C LEU A 94 19.15 -6.49 -13.90
N MET A 95 19.71 -7.54 -14.47
CA MET A 95 18.93 -8.75 -14.78
C MET A 95 18.50 -9.51 -13.53
N ASP A 96 17.23 -9.90 -13.51
CA ASP A 96 16.55 -10.61 -12.43
C ASP A 96 16.58 -9.89 -11.06
N VAL A 97 17.03 -8.63 -11.02
CA VAL A 97 16.97 -7.77 -9.83
C VAL A 97 15.75 -6.85 -9.95
N PRO A 98 14.67 -7.09 -9.19
CA PRO A 98 13.52 -6.22 -9.22
C PRO A 98 13.84 -4.88 -8.56
N ILE A 99 13.87 -3.81 -9.36
CA ILE A 99 14.04 -2.44 -8.89
C ILE A 99 12.68 -1.89 -8.50
N HIS A 100 12.62 -1.31 -7.32
CA HIS A 100 11.46 -0.65 -6.76
C HIS A 100 11.86 0.74 -6.27
N ILE A 101 11.08 1.74 -6.69
CA ILE A 101 11.12 3.09 -6.13
C ILE A 101 9.67 3.50 -5.88
N GLY A 102 9.39 3.90 -4.64
CA GLY A 102 8.10 4.42 -4.26
C GLY A 102 8.23 5.66 -3.40
N PHE A 103 7.25 6.54 -3.53
CA PHE A 103 7.07 7.72 -2.71
C PHE A 103 5.59 7.86 -2.39
N GLY A 104 5.26 8.02 -1.11
CA GLY A 104 3.89 8.18 -0.64
C GLY A 104 3.76 9.39 0.25
N ALA A 105 2.61 10.06 0.24
CA ALA A 105 2.21 11.04 1.24
C ALA A 105 0.68 11.07 1.29
N ALA A 106 0.12 11.14 2.49
CA ALA A 106 -1.32 11.17 2.72
C ALA A 106 -1.70 12.31 3.68
N PRO A 107 -1.23 13.55 3.47
CA PRO A 107 -1.42 14.62 4.44
C PRO A 107 -2.91 14.93 4.57
N GLY A 108 -3.35 15.13 5.79
CA GLY A 108 -4.77 15.15 6.09
C GLY A 108 -5.10 15.45 7.53
N PHE A 109 -6.38 15.41 7.83
CA PHE A 109 -6.89 15.56 9.18
C PHE A 109 -8.05 14.61 9.47
N LYS A 110 -8.27 14.34 10.75
CA LYS A 110 -9.51 13.78 11.28
C LYS A 110 -10.14 14.80 12.23
N MET A 111 -11.44 15.00 12.11
CA MET A 111 -12.22 15.90 12.97
C MET A 111 -13.47 15.17 13.44
N GLY A 112 -13.53 14.84 14.72
CA GLY A 112 -14.48 13.89 15.27
C GLY A 112 -14.40 12.59 14.48
N ARG A 113 -15.49 12.22 13.82
CA ARG A 113 -15.59 10.96 13.07
C ARG A 113 -15.46 11.15 11.56
N PHE A 114 -15.10 12.34 11.12
CA PHE A 114 -14.80 12.67 9.73
C PHE A 114 -13.29 12.63 9.50
N GLY A 115 -12.87 12.15 8.34
CA GLY A 115 -11.47 12.22 7.89
C GLY A 115 -11.37 12.72 6.46
N LEU A 116 -10.29 13.44 6.17
CA LEU A 116 -9.91 13.86 4.82
C LEU A 116 -8.39 13.76 4.68
N ASN A 117 -7.94 13.05 3.65
CA ASN A 117 -6.52 12.95 3.30
C ASN A 117 -6.33 13.26 1.82
N ALA A 118 -5.27 13.98 1.48
CA ALA A 118 -4.76 13.99 0.12
C ALA A 118 -4.16 12.61 -0.21
N ILE A 119 -4.08 12.30 -1.49
CA ILE A 119 -3.42 11.10 -1.99
C ILE A 119 -2.29 11.58 -2.88
N VAL A 120 -1.06 11.20 -2.54
CA VAL A 120 0.10 11.31 -3.43
C VAL A 120 0.86 10.01 -3.31
N ASN A 121 0.81 9.18 -4.34
CA ASN A 121 1.48 7.88 -4.34
C ASN A 121 2.14 7.64 -5.69
N TYR A 122 3.45 7.53 -5.67
CA TYR A 122 4.31 7.18 -6.79
C TYR A 122 4.86 5.79 -6.53
N ASN A 123 4.75 4.88 -7.48
CA ASN A 123 5.27 3.54 -7.38
C ASN A 123 5.80 3.12 -8.76
N SER A 124 7.06 2.72 -8.81
CA SER A 124 7.74 2.28 -10.02
C SER A 124 8.47 0.98 -9.73
N ASN A 125 8.01 -0.10 -10.35
CA ASN A 125 8.67 -1.39 -10.36
C ASN A 125 9.21 -1.66 -11.76
N LEU A 126 10.48 -2.03 -11.83
CA LEU A 126 11.19 -2.38 -13.06
C LEU A 126 11.86 -3.74 -12.86
N ASN A 127 11.67 -4.64 -13.81
CA ASN A 127 12.26 -5.98 -13.76
C ASN A 127 12.77 -6.32 -15.16
N LEU A 128 14.10 -6.42 -15.32
CA LEU A 128 14.71 -6.79 -16.58
C LEU A 128 14.85 -8.31 -16.65
N GLN A 129 14.23 -8.89 -17.66
CA GLN A 129 14.22 -10.32 -17.90
C GLN A 129 14.88 -10.65 -19.25
N ASN A 130 15.36 -11.89 -19.36
CA ASN A 130 15.88 -12.50 -20.60
C ASN A 130 17.15 -11.83 -21.17
N GLN A 131 18.28 -12.55 -21.07
CA GLN A 131 19.58 -12.04 -21.54
C GLN A 131 19.70 -11.93 -23.07
N VAL A 132 18.94 -12.73 -23.82
CA VAL A 132 19.06 -12.83 -25.29
C VAL A 132 18.13 -11.84 -25.99
N THR A 133 16.95 -11.60 -25.40
CA THR A 133 15.99 -10.58 -25.87
C THR A 133 15.55 -9.79 -24.65
N PRO A 134 16.27 -8.71 -24.29
CA PRO A 134 15.99 -7.94 -23.08
C PRO A 134 14.54 -7.45 -23.05
N MET A 135 13.76 -8.00 -22.11
CA MET A 135 12.38 -7.64 -21.87
C MET A 135 12.30 -6.88 -20.55
N LEU A 136 11.88 -5.62 -20.61
CA LEU A 136 11.69 -4.79 -19.43
C LEU A 136 10.22 -4.84 -19.01
N ASP A 137 9.96 -5.47 -17.87
CA ASP A 137 8.65 -5.45 -17.24
C ASP A 137 8.52 -4.20 -16.36
N ILE A 138 7.52 -3.37 -16.66
CA ILE A 138 7.27 -2.08 -16.00
C ILE A 138 5.89 -2.12 -15.34
N ASP A 139 5.86 -1.82 -14.05
CA ASP A 139 4.64 -1.46 -13.32
C ASP A 139 4.86 -0.11 -12.65
N TYR A 140 4.44 0.94 -13.36
CA TYR A 140 4.55 2.33 -12.94
C TYR A 140 3.17 2.91 -12.72
N ARG A 141 3.02 3.60 -11.58
CA ARG A 141 1.81 4.33 -11.19
C ARG A 141 2.17 5.62 -10.48
N TYR A 142 1.46 6.68 -10.85
CA TYR A 142 1.42 7.93 -10.11
C TYR A 142 -0.02 8.32 -9.85
N ASP A 143 -0.46 8.11 -8.61
CA ASP A 143 -1.80 8.39 -8.12
C ASP A 143 -1.80 9.70 -7.33
N ARG A 144 -2.69 10.60 -7.71
CA ARG A 144 -2.94 11.85 -6.98
C ARG A 144 -4.43 12.09 -6.79
N GLY A 145 -4.82 12.67 -5.67
CA GLY A 145 -6.24 12.87 -5.40
C GLY A 145 -6.54 13.20 -3.95
N PHE A 146 -7.74 12.81 -3.51
CA PHE A 146 -8.13 12.88 -2.11
C PHE A 146 -9.07 11.73 -1.77
N ILE A 147 -9.10 11.39 -0.48
CA ILE A 147 -10.08 10.49 0.11
C ILE A 147 -10.70 11.17 1.32
N MET A 148 -12.01 11.07 1.43
CA MET A 148 -12.75 11.57 2.60
C MET A 148 -13.75 10.53 3.05
N GLY A 149 -14.00 10.46 4.34
CA GLY A 149 -14.94 9.50 4.88
C GLY A 149 -15.49 9.89 6.23
N TYR A 150 -16.50 9.14 6.65
CA TYR A 150 -17.16 9.32 7.93
C TYR A 150 -17.45 7.97 8.59
N GLY A 151 -17.17 7.89 9.89
CA GLY A 151 -17.49 6.74 10.74
C GLY A 151 -18.74 7.00 11.58
N PHE A 152 -19.77 6.16 11.42
CA PHE A 152 -20.97 6.16 12.24
C PHE A 152 -20.88 5.07 13.32
N PRO A 153 -20.62 5.42 14.59
CA PRO A 153 -20.75 4.47 15.67
C PRO A 153 -22.23 4.22 15.96
N LEU A 154 -22.57 2.96 16.04
CA LEU A 154 -23.93 2.47 16.19
C LEU A 154 -24.24 2.20 17.66
N LYS A 155 -23.62 1.16 18.24
CA LYS A 155 -23.83 0.70 19.62
C LYS A 155 -22.56 0.03 20.13
N LYS A 156 -22.23 0.20 21.41
CA LYS A 156 -21.19 -0.53 22.18
C LYS A 156 -20.06 -1.10 21.31
N GLY A 157 -19.15 -0.24 20.88
CA GLY A 157 -17.97 -0.65 20.13
C GLY A 157 -18.16 -0.89 18.63
N LEU A 158 -19.38 -1.05 18.13
CA LEU A 158 -19.68 -1.25 16.72
C LEU A 158 -19.81 0.08 15.97
N SER A 159 -19.08 0.20 14.87
CA SER A 159 -19.10 1.33 13.93
C SER A 159 -19.21 0.84 12.49
N VAL A 160 -19.83 1.65 11.64
CA VAL A 160 -19.80 1.49 10.18
C VAL A 160 -19.19 2.72 9.57
N GLY A 161 -18.51 2.57 8.44
CA GLY A 161 -17.81 3.66 7.78
C GLY A 161 -18.07 3.67 6.29
N PHE A 162 -18.04 4.87 5.74
CA PHE A 162 -18.09 5.09 4.31
C PHE A 162 -17.02 6.09 3.94
N ALA A 163 -16.34 5.85 2.81
CA ALA A 163 -15.41 6.78 2.23
C ALA A 163 -15.63 6.91 0.73
N THR A 164 -15.34 8.10 0.23
CA THR A 164 -15.29 8.41 -1.19
C THR A 164 -13.92 8.97 -1.52
N LYS A 165 -13.41 8.61 -2.68
CA LYS A 165 -12.11 9.04 -3.17
C LYS A 165 -12.23 9.51 -4.61
N TYR A 166 -11.47 10.55 -4.92
CA TYR A 166 -11.23 10.97 -6.29
C TYR A 166 -9.76 10.75 -6.60
N LEU A 167 -9.49 10.12 -7.73
CA LEU A 167 -8.16 9.70 -8.15
C LEU A 167 -7.88 10.20 -9.55
N LYS A 168 -6.70 10.76 -9.76
CA LYS A 168 -6.05 10.92 -11.06
C LYS A 168 -4.84 10.01 -11.09
N ARG A 169 -4.79 9.10 -12.05
CA ARG A 169 -3.76 8.09 -12.20
C ARG A 169 -3.02 8.30 -13.51
N GLU A 170 -1.71 8.34 -13.43
CA GLU A 170 -0.82 8.16 -14.57
C GLU A 170 -0.19 6.78 -14.44
N SER A 171 -0.20 5.96 -15.49
CA SER A 171 0.28 4.58 -15.43
C SER A 171 1.01 4.16 -16.69
N ILE A 172 2.03 3.32 -16.51
CA ILE A 172 2.68 2.53 -17.54
C ILE A 172 2.66 1.10 -17.04
N PHE A 173 2.09 0.19 -17.81
CA PHE A 173 2.00 -1.21 -17.43
C PHE A 173 2.24 -2.11 -18.62
N GLY A 174 3.15 -3.07 -18.47
CA GLY A 174 3.39 -4.10 -19.46
C GLY A 174 4.85 -4.49 -19.57
N THR A 175 5.11 -5.40 -20.50
CA THR A 175 6.44 -5.91 -20.79
C THR A 175 6.89 -5.40 -22.15
N TYR A 176 8.02 -4.68 -22.17
CA TYR A 176 8.53 -3.97 -23.34
C TYR A 176 9.83 -4.61 -23.82
N ASN A 177 9.92 -4.91 -25.12
CA ASN A 177 11.17 -5.35 -25.70
C ASN A 177 12.08 -4.12 -25.93
N LEU A 178 13.22 -4.07 -25.24
CA LEU A 178 14.17 -2.96 -25.34
C LEU A 178 14.88 -2.88 -26.70
N THR A 179 14.78 -3.93 -27.52
CA THR A 179 15.33 -3.95 -28.88
C THR A 179 14.31 -3.50 -29.95
N SER A 180 13.11 -3.09 -29.56
CA SER A 180 12.10 -2.57 -30.49
C SER A 180 12.53 -1.21 -31.06
N PRO A 181 12.39 -0.95 -32.37
CA PRO A 181 12.70 0.34 -32.98
C PRO A 181 12.04 1.53 -32.26
N THR A 182 10.77 1.39 -31.87
CA THR A 182 10.03 2.44 -31.16
C THR A 182 10.67 2.82 -29.82
N VAL A 183 11.19 1.83 -29.10
CA VAL A 183 11.82 2.04 -27.78
C VAL A 183 13.23 2.60 -27.96
N ILE A 184 13.99 2.09 -28.93
CA ILE A 184 15.33 2.58 -29.27
C ILE A 184 15.28 4.04 -29.72
N ASP A 185 14.37 4.39 -30.63
CA ASP A 185 14.22 5.75 -31.14
C ASP A 185 13.82 6.72 -30.01
N ALA A 186 12.95 6.28 -29.10
CA ALA A 186 12.56 7.07 -27.93
C ALA A 186 13.72 7.28 -26.97
N PHE A 187 14.56 6.28 -26.69
CA PHE A 187 15.78 6.47 -25.90
C PHE A 187 16.81 7.37 -26.61
N ALA A 188 16.93 7.26 -27.93
CA ALA A 188 17.83 8.07 -28.73
C ALA A 188 17.41 9.55 -28.80
N SER A 189 16.11 9.84 -28.67
CA SER A 189 15.60 11.23 -28.57
C SER A 189 16.13 11.97 -27.34
N GLY A 190 16.44 11.25 -26.25
CA GLY A 190 16.84 11.83 -24.97
C GLY A 190 15.70 12.55 -24.22
N GLU A 191 14.49 12.59 -24.78
CA GLU A 191 13.33 13.26 -24.16
C GLU A 191 12.52 12.28 -23.31
N ILE A 192 12.37 12.59 -22.02
CA ILE A 192 11.64 11.73 -21.06
C ILE A 192 10.17 11.53 -21.48
N GLN A 193 9.56 12.53 -22.11
CA GLN A 193 8.17 12.45 -22.57
C GLN A 193 8.01 11.47 -23.73
N ASP A 194 8.97 11.43 -24.65
CA ASP A 194 8.97 10.50 -25.78
C ASP A 194 9.20 9.07 -25.29
N ILE A 195 10.09 8.88 -24.31
CA ILE A 195 10.28 7.58 -23.63
C ILE A 195 8.98 7.13 -22.97
N PHE A 196 8.32 7.99 -22.20
CA PHE A 196 7.07 7.62 -21.51
C PHE A 196 5.93 7.33 -22.49
N SER A 197 5.87 8.08 -23.59
CA SER A 197 4.87 7.85 -24.65
C SER A 197 5.13 6.55 -25.39
N ALA A 198 6.39 6.24 -25.73
CA ALA A 198 6.78 4.97 -26.35
C ALA A 198 6.52 3.77 -25.43
N LEU A 199 6.69 3.96 -24.12
CA LEU A 199 6.33 3.00 -23.09
C LEU A 199 4.83 2.98 -22.77
N GLY A 200 3.99 3.72 -23.48
CA GLY A 200 2.54 3.59 -23.36
C GLY A 200 1.91 4.26 -22.15
N LYS A 201 2.43 5.40 -21.73
CA LYS A 201 1.84 6.17 -20.65
C LYS A 201 0.37 6.48 -20.94
N VAL A 202 -0.48 6.16 -19.97
CA VAL A 202 -1.91 6.48 -19.97
C VAL A 202 -2.28 7.27 -18.73
N ASN A 203 -3.20 8.22 -18.90
CA ASN A 203 -3.78 8.99 -17.81
C ASN A 203 -5.26 8.63 -17.67
N ALA A 204 -5.75 8.63 -16.44
CA ALA A 204 -7.16 8.47 -16.15
C ALA A 204 -7.56 9.23 -14.89
N ASP A 205 -8.84 9.54 -14.77
CA ASP A 205 -9.39 10.03 -13.52
C ASP A 205 -10.74 9.39 -13.19
N GLY A 206 -11.10 9.42 -11.91
CA GLY A 206 -12.29 8.72 -11.49
C GLY A 206 -12.61 8.80 -10.01
N TRP A 207 -13.78 8.26 -9.69
CA TRP A 207 -14.31 8.20 -8.34
C TRP A 207 -14.33 6.75 -7.84
N GLY A 208 -14.02 6.59 -6.56
CA GLY A 208 -14.06 5.33 -5.82
C GLY A 208 -14.90 5.45 -4.55
N PHE A 209 -15.44 4.32 -4.10
CA PHE A 209 -16.21 4.22 -2.86
C PHE A 209 -15.79 3.02 -2.03
N ASP A 210 -15.61 3.26 -0.74
CA ASP A 210 -15.16 2.27 0.23
C ASP A 210 -16.17 2.19 1.38
N PHE A 211 -16.33 0.99 1.93
CA PHE A 211 -17.21 0.71 3.05
C PHE A 211 -16.47 -0.07 4.13
N GLY A 212 -16.83 0.16 5.38
CA GLY A 212 -16.21 -0.48 6.52
C GLY A 212 -17.23 -0.89 7.56
N LEU A 213 -16.90 -1.93 8.30
CA LEU A 213 -17.47 -2.29 9.58
C LEU A 213 -16.32 -2.48 10.57
N ASP A 214 -16.55 -2.03 11.79
CA ASP A 214 -15.56 -2.06 12.83
C ASP A 214 -16.21 -2.36 14.17
N TYR A 215 -15.61 -3.24 14.97
CA TYR A 215 -16.04 -3.55 16.33
C TYR A 215 -14.84 -3.51 17.26
N GLN A 216 -14.92 -2.72 18.33
CA GLN A 216 -13.90 -2.65 19.36
C GLN A 216 -14.50 -2.75 20.77
N GLU A 217 -13.90 -3.59 21.60
CA GLU A 217 -14.23 -3.71 23.02
C GLU A 217 -12.97 -3.55 23.85
N LYS A 218 -13.00 -2.65 24.84
CA LYS A 218 -11.93 -2.47 25.83
C LYS A 218 -12.35 -3.09 27.16
N SER A 219 -11.52 -3.99 27.69
CA SER A 219 -11.71 -4.64 28.98
C SER A 219 -10.42 -4.54 29.80
N GLY A 220 -10.39 -3.56 30.70
CA GLY A 220 -9.20 -3.23 31.49
C GLY A 220 -8.03 -2.81 30.60
N PRO A 221 -6.84 -3.45 30.73
CA PRO A 221 -5.67 -3.14 29.89
C PRO A 221 -5.76 -3.72 28.48
N GLN A 222 -6.78 -4.52 28.16
CA GLN A 222 -6.89 -5.23 26.88
C GLN A 222 -7.92 -4.57 25.97
N THR A 223 -7.57 -4.43 24.70
CA THR A 223 -8.47 -3.95 23.65
C THR A 223 -8.54 -5.00 22.55
N PHE A 224 -9.74 -5.50 22.26
CA PHE A 224 -10.00 -6.40 21.15
C PHE A 224 -10.69 -5.65 20.03
N SER A 225 -10.21 -5.82 18.80
CA SER A 225 -10.72 -5.14 17.62
C SER A 225 -10.97 -6.14 16.49
N PHE A 226 -12.07 -5.96 15.77
CA PHE A 226 -12.41 -6.71 14.56
C PHE A 226 -12.87 -5.74 13.50
N GLY A 227 -12.40 -5.92 12.26
CA GLY A 227 -12.72 -5.04 11.15
C GLY A 227 -13.06 -5.83 9.89
N LEU A 228 -14.07 -5.38 9.15
CA LEU A 228 -14.35 -5.83 7.79
C LEU A 228 -14.32 -4.60 6.90
N ALA A 229 -13.46 -4.59 5.90
CA ALA A 229 -13.36 -3.51 4.93
C ALA A 229 -13.68 -4.02 3.54
N MET A 230 -14.49 -3.25 2.80
CA MET A 230 -14.72 -3.43 1.38
C MET A 230 -14.22 -2.16 0.69
N LEU A 231 -13.02 -2.23 0.15
CA LEU A 231 -12.37 -1.15 -0.56
C LEU A 231 -12.65 -1.27 -2.06
N ASP A 232 -12.75 -0.13 -2.74
CA ASP A 232 -12.96 -0.05 -4.18
C ASP A 232 -14.22 -0.80 -4.65
N VAL A 233 -15.30 -0.78 -3.85
CA VAL A 233 -16.59 -1.44 -4.17
C VAL A 233 -17.11 -0.97 -5.52
N TYR A 234 -16.94 0.31 -5.79
CA TYR A 234 -17.14 0.89 -7.10
C TYR A 234 -16.06 1.92 -7.35
N THR A 235 -15.09 1.57 -8.19
CA THR A 235 -14.06 2.50 -8.68
C THR A 235 -14.05 2.49 -10.20
N LYS A 236 -14.39 3.62 -10.81
CA LYS A 236 -14.40 3.79 -12.26
C LYS A 236 -13.38 4.86 -12.65
N LEU A 237 -12.28 4.42 -13.25
CA LEU A 237 -11.29 5.29 -13.87
C LEU A 237 -11.63 5.44 -15.35
N SER A 238 -11.78 6.68 -15.80
CA SER A 238 -12.02 7.00 -17.22
C SER A 238 -10.69 7.37 -17.84
N THR A 239 -10.18 6.50 -18.72
CA THR A 239 -8.91 6.75 -19.42
C THR A 239 -9.08 7.86 -20.44
N GLU A 240 -8.11 8.79 -20.48
CA GLU A 240 -8.04 9.81 -21.53
C GLU A 240 -7.86 9.15 -22.90
N SER A 241 -8.47 9.74 -23.93
CA SER A 241 -8.33 9.24 -25.29
C SER A 241 -6.86 9.27 -25.69
N ASN A 242 -6.35 8.12 -26.12
CA ASN A 242 -4.99 7.96 -26.58
C ASN A 242 -4.98 7.23 -27.94
N PRO A 243 -3.94 7.43 -28.78
CA PRO A 243 -3.89 6.87 -30.13
C PRO A 243 -3.94 5.34 -30.20
N ASP A 244 -3.53 4.67 -29.12
CA ASP A 244 -3.37 3.23 -29.03
C ASP A 244 -4.54 2.52 -28.34
N ASP A 245 -5.60 3.25 -27.97
CA ASP A 245 -6.78 2.76 -27.24
C ASP A 245 -6.43 1.95 -25.96
N ARG A 246 -5.33 2.33 -25.30
CA ARG A 246 -4.86 1.71 -24.06
C ARG A 246 -5.73 2.14 -22.90
N GLU A 247 -5.97 1.23 -21.96
CA GLU A 247 -6.67 1.53 -20.71
C GLU A 247 -5.69 1.64 -19.54
N VAL A 248 -6.00 2.53 -18.59
CA VAL A 248 -5.28 2.59 -17.33
C VAL A 248 -5.45 1.29 -16.54
N GLN A 249 -4.46 0.93 -15.73
CA GLN A 249 -4.60 -0.17 -14.78
C GLN A 249 -5.83 0.03 -13.89
N PRO A 250 -6.76 -0.96 -13.85
CA PRO A 250 -7.93 -0.87 -13.01
C PRO A 250 -7.54 -0.91 -11.53
N GLN A 251 -8.44 -0.38 -10.71
CA GLN A 251 -8.38 -0.49 -9.26
C GLN A 251 -9.43 -1.53 -8.82
N PRO A 252 -9.03 -2.79 -8.54
CA PRO A 252 -9.98 -3.84 -8.24
C PRO A 252 -10.58 -3.68 -6.84
N MET A 253 -11.82 -4.13 -6.68
CA MET A 253 -12.45 -4.26 -5.37
C MET A 253 -11.65 -5.21 -4.48
N GLN A 254 -11.54 -4.88 -3.19
CA GLN A 254 -10.85 -5.68 -2.19
C GLN A 254 -11.73 -5.84 -0.95
N VAL A 255 -11.90 -7.07 -0.47
CA VAL A 255 -12.62 -7.39 0.76
C VAL A 255 -11.64 -7.99 1.77
N ASN A 256 -11.48 -7.30 2.89
CA ASN A 256 -10.52 -7.66 3.94
C ASN A 256 -11.23 -7.88 5.27
N LEU A 257 -10.85 -8.93 5.98
CA LEU A 257 -11.27 -9.20 7.35
C LEU A 257 -10.04 -9.15 8.26
N GLY A 258 -10.09 -8.36 9.31
CA GLY A 258 -9.00 -8.20 10.27
C GLY A 258 -9.43 -8.40 11.71
N GLY A 259 -8.49 -8.85 12.53
CA GLY A 259 -8.62 -8.93 13.97
C GLY A 259 -7.35 -8.42 14.64
N ALA A 260 -7.49 -7.76 15.78
CA ALA A 260 -6.37 -7.28 16.56
C ALA A 260 -6.64 -7.40 18.06
N TRP A 261 -5.55 -7.62 18.80
CA TRP A 261 -5.51 -7.65 20.25
C TRP A 261 -4.38 -6.73 20.71
N ASN A 262 -4.73 -5.71 21.47
CA ASN A 262 -3.79 -4.79 22.07
C ASN A 262 -3.84 -4.93 23.60
N VAL A 263 -2.68 -4.89 24.25
CA VAL A 263 -2.55 -4.94 25.71
C VAL A 263 -1.62 -3.83 26.18
N GLU A 264 -2.13 -2.96 27.04
CA GLU A 264 -1.37 -1.94 27.76
C GLU A 264 -0.80 -2.54 29.05
N VAL A 265 0.51 -2.76 29.12
CA VAL A 265 1.16 -3.40 30.28
C VAL A 265 1.61 -2.37 31.32
N GLY A 266 1.96 -1.17 30.87
CA GLY A 266 2.38 -0.07 31.73
C GLY A 266 2.63 1.23 30.95
N PRO A 267 3.12 2.28 31.61
CA PRO A 267 3.36 3.57 30.96
C PRO A 267 4.35 3.45 29.79
N GLY A 268 3.84 3.58 28.57
CA GLY A 268 4.63 3.47 27.34
C GLY A 268 5.08 2.07 26.95
N ILE A 269 4.51 1.03 27.60
CA ILE A 269 4.72 -0.37 27.23
C ILE A 269 3.38 -0.95 26.81
N ASP A 270 3.29 -1.28 25.53
CA ASP A 270 2.12 -1.90 24.92
C ASP A 270 2.54 -3.05 24.00
N PHE A 271 1.62 -3.97 23.79
CA PHE A 271 1.77 -5.05 22.85
C PHE A 271 0.56 -5.10 21.93
N THR A 272 0.78 -5.12 20.63
CA THR A 272 -0.27 -5.27 19.63
C THR A 272 0.01 -6.51 18.79
N LEU A 273 -0.97 -7.41 18.73
CA LEU A 273 -1.03 -8.53 17.80
C LEU A 273 -2.17 -8.28 16.82
N SER A 274 -1.94 -8.55 15.54
CA SER A 274 -2.90 -8.34 14.47
C SER A 274 -2.83 -9.45 13.44
N GLY A 275 -3.96 -9.71 12.79
CA GLY A 275 -4.04 -10.67 11.71
C GLY A 275 -5.19 -10.34 10.76
N ASP A 276 -4.90 -10.38 9.46
CA ASP A 276 -5.89 -10.13 8.42
C ASP A 276 -5.96 -11.30 7.42
N LEU A 277 -7.15 -11.49 6.85
CA LEU A 277 -7.40 -12.24 5.63
C LEU A 277 -7.83 -11.24 4.54
N ARG A 278 -7.00 -11.09 3.52
CA ARG A 278 -7.23 -10.17 2.41
C ARG A 278 -7.78 -10.84 1.16
N ASN A 279 -8.32 -10.01 0.28
CA ASN A 279 -8.87 -10.39 -1.02
C ASN A 279 -9.90 -11.52 -0.95
N LEU A 280 -10.82 -11.46 0.01
CA LEU A 280 -11.85 -12.49 0.19
C LEU A 280 -12.72 -12.68 -1.07
N GLU A 281 -12.76 -11.68 -1.96
CA GLU A 281 -13.44 -11.70 -3.26
C GLU A 281 -12.73 -12.47 -4.37
N GLN A 282 -11.42 -12.68 -4.25
CA GLN A 282 -10.62 -13.36 -5.27
C GLN A 282 -10.37 -14.82 -4.91
N GLN A 283 -10.14 -15.67 -5.92
CA GLN A 283 -9.64 -17.04 -5.70
C GLN A 283 -8.11 -17.05 -5.76
N MET A 284 -7.47 -17.24 -4.62
CA MET A 284 -6.02 -17.36 -4.47
C MET A 284 -5.65 -18.30 -3.31
N ASP A 285 -4.39 -18.73 -3.28
CA ASP A 285 -3.83 -19.55 -2.21
C ASP A 285 -4.06 -18.93 -0.85
N PHE A 286 -4.41 -19.75 0.14
CA PHE A 286 -4.72 -19.27 1.49
C PHE A 286 -3.59 -18.44 2.09
N MET A 287 -2.34 -18.90 1.96
CA MET A 287 -1.19 -18.16 2.48
C MET A 287 -1.00 -16.78 1.84
N ARG A 288 -1.45 -16.56 0.60
CA ARG A 288 -1.41 -15.24 -0.05
C ARG A 288 -2.40 -14.25 0.56
N ARG A 289 -3.42 -14.73 1.26
CA ARG A 289 -4.43 -13.89 1.96
C ARG A 289 -4.02 -13.52 3.37
N VAL A 290 -3.22 -14.38 4.01
CA VAL A 290 -2.85 -14.22 5.41
C VAL A 290 -1.86 -13.08 5.56
N ARG A 291 -2.17 -12.19 6.51
CA ARG A 291 -1.28 -11.16 7.04
C ARG A 291 -1.24 -11.33 8.55
N LEU A 292 -0.07 -11.24 9.16
CA LEU A 292 0.11 -11.25 10.62
C LEU A 292 1.08 -10.15 11.01
N GLY A 293 0.80 -9.49 12.13
CA GLY A 293 1.59 -8.35 12.59
C GLY A 293 1.73 -8.33 14.10
N VAL A 294 2.91 -7.98 14.57
CA VAL A 294 3.19 -7.69 15.98
C VAL A 294 3.88 -6.35 16.13
N GLU A 295 3.52 -5.61 17.17
CA GLU A 295 4.22 -4.41 17.61
C GLU A 295 4.42 -4.48 19.12
N PHE A 296 5.64 -4.16 19.56
CA PHE A 296 5.99 -4.04 20.96
C PHE A 296 6.44 -2.60 21.22
N GLY A 297 5.63 -1.86 21.96
CA GLY A 297 6.03 -0.60 22.58
C GLY A 297 7.00 -0.88 23.72
N LEU A 298 8.25 -0.45 23.57
CA LEU A 298 9.27 -0.60 24.62
C LEU A 298 9.30 0.63 25.53
N THR A 299 9.06 1.80 24.95
CA THR A 299 8.94 3.10 25.62
C THR A 299 7.98 3.99 24.82
N PRO A 300 7.51 5.13 25.37
CA PRO A 300 6.72 6.09 24.59
C PRO A 300 7.43 6.58 23.30
N ALA A 301 8.76 6.51 23.27
CA ALA A 301 9.59 6.97 22.18
C ALA A 301 10.04 5.87 21.20
N LEU A 302 9.93 4.59 21.57
CA LEU A 302 10.49 3.48 20.80
C LEU A 302 9.53 2.29 20.77
N SER A 303 9.25 1.79 19.56
CA SER A 303 8.57 0.52 19.36
C SER A 303 9.26 -0.30 18.29
N VAL A 304 9.14 -1.62 18.40
CA VAL A 304 9.66 -2.58 17.42
C VAL A 304 8.50 -3.34 16.81
N MET A 305 8.56 -3.61 15.51
CA MET A 305 7.50 -4.28 14.77
C MET A 305 8.07 -5.46 13.99
N GLY A 306 7.23 -6.47 13.82
CA GLY A 306 7.49 -7.59 12.92
C GLY A 306 6.19 -8.05 12.28
N GLY A 307 6.29 -8.70 11.13
CA GLY A 307 5.12 -9.22 10.47
C GLY A 307 5.39 -10.26 9.40
N LEU A 308 4.31 -10.85 8.93
CA LEU A 308 4.26 -11.82 7.86
C LEU A 308 3.18 -11.39 6.86
N ASN A 309 3.59 -11.09 5.63
CA ASN A 309 2.73 -10.71 4.52
C ASN A 309 2.84 -11.75 3.40
N ALA A 310 1.79 -12.53 3.15
CA ALA A 310 1.77 -13.53 2.07
C ALA A 310 2.94 -14.53 2.12
N GLY A 311 3.40 -14.89 3.32
CA GLY A 311 4.57 -15.75 3.53
C GLY A 311 5.93 -15.04 3.49
N GLN A 312 5.96 -13.72 3.31
CA GLN A 312 7.17 -12.89 3.38
C GLN A 312 7.25 -12.11 4.70
N TYR A 313 8.46 -11.84 5.19
CA TYR A 313 8.66 -11.18 6.47
C TYR A 313 8.80 -9.66 6.34
N SER A 314 8.43 -8.96 7.41
CA SER A 314 8.67 -7.53 7.59
C SER A 314 9.20 -7.27 9.00
N TYR A 315 10.06 -6.27 9.14
CA TYR A 315 10.64 -5.85 10.41
C TYR A 315 10.88 -4.35 10.41
N GLY A 316 10.60 -3.67 11.52
CA GLY A 316 10.84 -2.25 11.59
C GLY A 316 10.86 -1.66 12.99
N LEU A 317 11.21 -0.38 13.05
CA LEU A 317 11.31 0.44 14.24
C LEU A 317 10.43 1.67 14.10
N LYS A 318 9.81 2.06 15.21
CA LYS A 318 9.09 3.33 15.37
C LYS A 318 9.86 4.18 16.36
N LEU A 319 10.20 5.40 15.96
CA LEU A 319 10.75 6.43 16.85
C LEU A 319 9.75 7.58 16.96
N ASN A 320 9.44 7.98 18.18
CA ASN A 320 8.50 9.07 18.46
C ASN A 320 9.14 10.09 19.41
N SER A 321 9.22 11.35 18.98
CA SER A 321 9.70 12.47 19.81
C SER A 321 8.59 13.45 20.21
N GLY A 322 7.33 13.12 19.92
CA GLY A 322 6.16 13.97 20.14
C GLY A 322 5.88 14.91 18.96
N ILE A 323 6.89 15.63 18.47
CA ILE A 323 6.76 16.51 17.29
C ILE A 323 7.02 15.79 15.96
N MET A 324 7.66 14.63 16.03
CA MET A 324 8.13 13.86 14.89
C MET A 324 7.98 12.36 15.16
N LYS A 325 7.44 11.65 14.18
CA LYS A 325 7.28 10.19 14.19
C LYS A 325 8.01 9.63 12.98
N ILE A 326 8.92 8.70 13.21
CA ILE A 326 9.71 8.06 12.17
C ILE A 326 9.43 6.57 12.20
N TYR A 327 9.11 6.00 11.04
CA TYR A 327 9.15 4.56 10.84
C TYR A 327 10.29 4.22 9.89
N ALA A 328 11.06 3.20 10.22
CA ALA A 328 12.09 2.68 9.35
C ALA A 328 12.11 1.16 9.42
N GLY A 329 12.28 0.50 8.29
CA GLY A 329 12.42 -0.96 8.27
C GLY A 329 12.48 -1.56 6.89
N ILE A 330 12.43 -2.88 6.86
CA ILE A 330 12.51 -3.69 5.66
C ILE A 330 11.29 -4.62 5.58
N TYR A 331 10.84 -4.86 4.37
CA TYR A 331 9.72 -5.74 4.09
C TYR A 331 9.90 -6.37 2.71
N SER A 332 9.27 -7.51 2.49
CA SER A 332 9.38 -8.24 1.23
C SER A 332 8.01 -8.50 0.63
N TYR A 333 7.91 -8.37 -0.69
CA TYR A 333 6.74 -8.74 -1.47
C TYR A 333 7.05 -9.90 -2.40
N ASP A 334 6.04 -10.72 -2.63
CA ASP A 334 6.04 -11.66 -3.73
C ASP A 334 5.51 -10.97 -4.99
N ILE A 335 6.35 -10.86 -6.01
CA ILE A 335 6.00 -10.24 -7.29
C ILE A 335 5.80 -11.29 -8.39
N GLY A 336 6.02 -12.57 -8.08
CA GLY A 336 5.86 -13.67 -9.03
C GLY A 336 4.43 -14.20 -9.11
N GLU A 337 4.14 -14.92 -10.20
CA GLU A 337 2.85 -15.55 -10.43
C GLU A 337 2.53 -16.60 -9.36
N THR A 338 3.55 -17.33 -8.91
CA THR A 338 3.45 -18.34 -7.85
C THR A 338 4.19 -17.92 -6.58
N LEU A 339 3.72 -18.37 -5.41
CA LEU A 339 4.29 -17.97 -4.14
C LEU A 339 5.74 -18.47 -4.02
N GLY A 340 6.67 -17.56 -3.78
CA GLY A 340 8.10 -17.79 -3.68
C GLY A 340 8.86 -17.68 -5.00
N GLN A 341 8.20 -17.41 -6.13
CA GLN A 341 8.83 -17.38 -7.44
C GLN A 341 9.80 -16.22 -7.61
N GLN A 342 9.38 -14.99 -7.28
CA GLN A 342 10.24 -13.83 -7.32
C GLN A 342 9.89 -12.88 -6.17
N LYS A 343 10.91 -12.52 -5.39
CA LYS A 343 10.76 -11.67 -4.21
C LYS A 343 11.34 -10.30 -4.47
N SER A 344 10.60 -9.26 -4.11
CA SER A 344 11.08 -7.88 -4.07
C SER A 344 11.28 -7.50 -2.61
N GLU A 345 12.54 -7.47 -2.16
CA GLU A 345 12.88 -6.95 -0.84
C GLU A 345 13.04 -5.44 -0.90
N ARG A 346 12.38 -4.73 0.01
CA ARG A 346 12.28 -3.27 0.00
C ARG A 346 12.59 -2.71 1.38
N ALA A 347 13.13 -1.50 1.40
CA ALA A 347 13.24 -0.68 2.60
C ALA A 347 12.16 0.42 2.57
N VAL A 348 11.64 0.79 3.74
CA VAL A 348 10.76 1.93 3.93
C VAL A 348 11.34 2.88 4.96
N ILE A 349 11.27 4.17 4.67
CA ILE A 349 11.41 5.24 5.65
C ILE A 349 10.19 6.11 5.52
N TYR A 350 9.57 6.39 6.65
CA TYR A 350 8.46 7.33 6.75
C TYR A 350 8.76 8.34 7.83
N LEU A 351 8.33 9.57 7.59
CA LEU A 351 8.46 10.69 8.49
C LEU A 351 7.12 11.40 8.58
N SER A 352 6.58 11.53 9.78
CA SER A 352 5.48 12.46 10.08
C SER A 352 6.02 13.58 10.96
N MET A 353 5.75 14.81 10.57
CA MET A 353 6.11 16.01 11.31
C MET A 353 4.88 16.83 11.63
N LEU A 354 4.89 17.48 12.80
CA LEU A 354 3.78 18.32 13.27
C LEU A 354 2.47 17.52 13.41
N ASP A 355 2.61 16.25 13.84
CA ASP A 355 1.48 15.40 14.21
C ASP A 355 0.85 15.95 15.50
N PHE A 356 -0.36 16.47 15.39
CA PHE A 356 -1.13 16.94 16.53
C PHE A 356 -2.40 16.11 16.65
N THR A 357 -2.61 15.52 17.82
CA THR A 357 -3.86 14.88 18.21
C THR A 357 -4.37 15.57 19.47
N PHE A 358 -5.58 16.11 19.40
CA PHE A 358 -6.30 16.69 20.54
C PHE A 358 -7.49 15.80 20.86
N ASP A 359 -7.48 15.21 22.04
CA ASP A 359 -8.66 14.51 22.56
C ASP A 359 -9.73 15.56 22.93
N GLY A 360 -10.96 15.35 22.43
CA GLY A 360 -12.08 16.29 22.52
C GLY A 360 -12.95 16.11 23.76
#